data_AF-A0A645FAZ0-F1
#
_entry.id   AF-A0A645FAZ0-F1
#
_cell.length_a   1.000
_cell.length_b   1.000
_cell.length_c   1.000
_cell.angle_alpha   90.00
_cell.angle_beta   90.00
_cell.angle_gamma   90.00
#
_symmetry.space_group_name_H-M   'P 1'
#
loop_
_entity.id
_entity.type
_entity.pdbx_description
1 polymer ?
#
loop_
_entity_poly.entity_id
_entity_poly.type
_entity_poly.pdbx_seq_one_letter_code
_entity_poly.pdbx_strand_id
1 'polypeptide(L)'
;MVINSDPCLAYLMRDNTLLLQILTMAHVYGHNDFFKNNRLFRRDTRAELTLELFKAHADRVRSYIQDPSIGPDRVERILDAAHALRFQIPRNGAGAAAGRHKSRVDALEHHQDDLLGFLAEQGDLLDWERDLVNIVRDESIYFMPQIET
;
A
#
# COMPACT_ATOMS: atom_id res chain seq x y z
N MET A 1 -9.22 13.12 10.59
CA MET A 1 -8.50 12.27 9.61
C MET A 1 -7.04 12.67 9.65
N VAL A 2 -6.15 11.73 9.98
CA VAL A 2 -4.69 11.95 9.97
C VAL A 2 -4.15 11.17 8.78
N ILE A 3 -3.48 11.86 7.88
CA ILE A 3 -2.72 11.20 6.82
C ILE A 3 -1.28 11.15 7.30
N ASN A 4 -0.71 9.94 7.37
CA ASN A 4 0.68 9.71 7.77
C ASN A 4 1.63 10.12 6.64
N SER A 5 1.75 11.44 6.45
CA SER A 5 2.71 12.12 5.57
C SER A 5 3.79 12.81 6.42
N ASP A 6 4.92 13.16 5.82
CA ASP A 6 5.94 14.03 6.44
C ASP A 6 6.06 15.34 5.63
N PRO A 7 5.56 16.49 6.12
CA PRO A 7 4.98 16.73 7.45
C PRO A 7 3.56 16.15 7.60
N CYS A 8 3.22 15.75 8.83
CA CYS A 8 1.89 15.24 9.17
C CYS A 8 0.85 16.36 9.09
N LEU A 9 -0.26 16.11 8.39
CA LEU A 9 -1.36 17.07 8.24
C LEU A 9 -2.50 16.74 9.20
N ALA A 10 -2.92 17.75 9.97
CA ALA A 10 -4.02 17.67 10.93
C ALA A 10 -5.05 18.77 10.63
N TYR A 11 -6.32 18.38 10.51
CA TYR A 11 -7.42 19.31 10.29
C TYR A 11 -8.24 19.46 11.56
N LEU A 12 -8.50 20.71 11.95
CA LEU A 12 -9.33 21.05 13.11
C LEU A 12 -10.66 21.65 12.64
N MET A 13 -11.74 21.27 13.31
CA MET A 13 -13.06 21.85 13.05
C MET A 13 -13.21 23.14 13.82
N ARG A 14 -13.67 24.22 13.16
CA ARG A 14 -13.79 25.55 13.76
C ARG A 14 -14.77 25.60 14.94
N ASP A 15 -15.81 24.76 14.89
CA ASP A 15 -16.90 24.77 15.87
C ASP A 15 -16.61 23.93 17.13
N ASN A 16 -15.43 23.29 17.21
CA ASN A 16 -15.03 22.55 18.39
C ASN A 16 -14.79 23.49 19.58
N THR A 17 -15.28 23.11 20.76
CA THR A 17 -14.97 23.79 22.02
C THR A 17 -13.47 23.74 22.31
N LEU A 18 -12.95 24.67 23.11
CA LEU A 18 -11.52 24.70 23.46
C LEU A 18 -11.02 23.37 24.02
N LEU A 19 -11.80 22.73 24.89
CA LEU A 19 -11.47 21.42 25.47
C LEU A 19 -11.38 20.33 24.39
N LEU A 20 -12.33 20.33 23.44
CA LEU A 20 -12.34 19.38 22.33
C LEU A 20 -11.17 19.63 21.36
N GLN A 21 -10.79 20.89 21.13
CA GLN A 21 -9.61 21.23 20.34
C GLN A 21 -8.33 20.67 20.97
N ILE A 22 -8.13 20.89 22.28
CA ILE A 22 -6.97 20.39 23.01
C ILE A 22 -6.91 18.86 22.96
N LEU A 23 -8.03 18.18 23.19
CA LEU A 23 -8.10 16.72 23.12
C LEU A 23 -7.79 16.21 21.71
N THR A 24 -8.34 16.87 20.67
CA THR A 24 -8.08 16.52 19.26
C THR A 24 -6.61 16.72 18.91
N MET A 25 -6.00 17.83 19.31
CA MET A 25 -4.57 18.09 19.12
C MET A 25 -3.72 17.03 19.80
N ALA A 26 -3.98 16.74 21.09
CA ALA A 26 -3.23 15.74 21.85
C ALA A 26 -3.35 14.33 21.23
N HIS A 27 -4.55 13.95 20.81
CA HIS A 27 -4.81 12.68 20.13
C HIS A 27 -4.05 12.57 18.79
N VAL A 28 -4.12 13.60 17.95
CA VAL A 28 -3.40 13.62 16.67
C VAL A 28 -1.88 13.60 16.88
N TYR A 29 -1.38 14.28 17.91
CA TYR A 29 0.03 14.25 18.28
C TYR A 29 0.47 12.84 18.71
N GLY A 30 -0.36 12.13 19.47
CA GLY A 30 -0.13 10.73 19.82
C GLY A 30 -0.07 9.81 18.60
N HIS A 31 -0.96 10.00 17.62
CA HIS A 31 -0.88 9.26 16.36
C HIS A 31 0.41 9.57 15.58
N ASN A 32 0.81 10.84 15.49
CA ASN A 32 2.05 11.21 14.82
C ASN A 32 3.28 10.56 15.47
N ASP A 33 3.39 10.66 16.80
CA ASP A 33 4.48 10.04 17.54
C ASP A 33 4.51 8.52 17.35
N PHE A 34 3.34 7.88 17.42
CA PHE A 34 3.19 6.47 17.15
C PHE A 34 3.67 6.10 15.74
N PHE A 35 3.20 6.79 14.70
CA PHE A 35 3.62 6.50 13.32
C PHE A 35 5.12 6.73 13.10
N LYS A 36 5.71 7.74 13.74
CA LYS A 36 7.14 8.07 13.59
C LYS A 36 8.05 7.08 14.31
N ASN A 37 7.64 6.61 15.49
CA ASN A 37 8.49 5.82 16.38
C ASN A 37 8.14 4.33 16.44
N ASN A 38 6.99 3.91 15.89
CA ASN A 38 6.61 2.51 15.84
C ASN A 38 7.55 1.73 14.91
N ARG A 39 8.01 0.57 15.41
CA ARG A 39 8.97 -0.30 14.76
C ARG A 39 8.55 -0.75 13.35
N LEU A 40 7.26 -1.01 13.14
CA LEU A 40 6.72 -1.48 11.87
C LEU A 40 6.67 -0.32 10.85
N PHE A 41 6.17 0.84 11.24
CA PHE A 41 6.09 2.01 10.36
C PHE A 41 7.46 2.56 9.98
N ARG A 42 8.43 2.57 10.90
CA ARG A 42 9.79 3.06 10.60
C ARG A 42 10.55 2.18 9.62
N ARG A 43 10.28 0.87 9.63
CA ARG A 43 11.00 -0.11 8.82
C ARG A 43 10.36 -0.29 7.44
N ASP A 44 9.04 -0.41 7.44
CA ASP A 44 8.31 -0.95 6.30
C ASP A 44 7.44 0.12 5.60
N THR A 45 7.44 1.38 6.08
CA THR A 45 6.67 2.49 5.50
C THR A 45 7.56 3.68 5.14
N ARG A 46 7.50 4.15 3.89
CA ARG A 46 8.13 5.41 3.44
C ARG A 46 7.10 6.54 3.36
N ALA A 47 6.72 7.07 4.52
CA ALA A 47 5.66 8.09 4.66
C ALA A 47 5.87 9.34 3.78
N GLU A 48 7.13 9.75 3.55
CA GLU A 48 7.49 10.88 2.68
C GLU A 48 7.01 10.72 1.24
N LEU A 49 7.06 9.50 0.70
CA LEU A 49 6.74 9.21 -0.70
C LEU A 49 5.32 8.68 -0.90
N THR A 50 4.63 8.30 0.19
CA THR A 50 3.32 7.66 0.14
C THR A 50 2.29 8.47 -0.65
N LEU A 51 2.22 9.79 -0.41
CA LEU A 51 1.26 10.66 -1.11
C LEU A 51 1.49 10.70 -2.61
N GLU A 52 2.76 10.84 -3.02
CA GLU A 52 3.13 10.88 -4.43
C GLU A 52 2.91 9.52 -5.10
N LEU A 53 3.22 8.44 -4.38
CA LEU A 53 3.04 7.06 -4.84
C LEU A 53 1.57 6.72 -5.06
N PHE A 54 0.68 7.01 -4.12
CA PHE A 54 -0.76 6.77 -4.30
C PHE A 54 -1.35 7.61 -5.43
N LYS A 55 -0.89 8.85 -5.60
CA LYS A 55 -1.30 9.67 -6.74
C LYS A 55 -0.86 9.03 -8.06
N ALA A 56 0.40 8.61 -8.14
CA ALA A 56 0.93 7.93 -9.32
C ALA A 56 0.17 6.63 -9.62
N HIS A 57 -0.13 5.83 -8.59
CA HIS A 57 -0.95 4.62 -8.72
C HIS A 57 -2.33 4.92 -9.29
N ALA A 58 -3.03 5.92 -8.74
CA ALA A 58 -4.35 6.32 -9.22
C ALA A 58 -4.31 6.80 -10.68
N ASP A 59 -3.28 7.55 -11.06
CA ASP A 59 -3.11 8.04 -12.44
C ASP A 59 -2.80 6.89 -13.41
N ARG A 60 -2.00 5.89 -13.01
CA ARG A 60 -1.76 4.68 -13.81
C ARG A 60 -3.01 3.85 -14.01
N VAL A 61 -3.76 3.57 -12.93
CA VAL A 61 -5.04 2.83 -13.01
C VAL A 61 -6.01 3.54 -13.97
N ARG A 62 -6.15 4.87 -13.86
CA ARG A 62 -6.96 5.65 -14.80
C ARG A 62 -6.47 5.54 -16.24
N SER A 63 -5.16 5.55 -16.45
CA SER A 63 -4.59 5.39 -17.79
C SER A 63 -4.96 4.04 -18.43
N TYR A 64 -4.95 2.95 -17.64
CA TYR A 64 -5.37 1.63 -18.12
C TYR A 64 -6.87 1.54 -18.38
N ILE A 65 -7.70 2.20 -17.56
CA ILE A 65 -9.15 2.28 -17.79
C ILE A 65 -9.46 3.03 -19.10
N GLN A 66 -8.70 4.08 -19.40
CA GLN A 66 -8.89 4.91 -20.59
C GLN A 66 -8.36 4.26 -21.88
N ASP A 67 -7.46 3.27 -21.77
CA ASP A 67 -6.93 2.54 -22.91
C ASP A 67 -8.03 1.66 -23.55
N PRO A 68 -8.44 1.92 -24.81
CA PRO A 68 -9.49 1.14 -25.48
C PRO A 68 -9.16 -0.35 -25.66
N SER A 69 -7.87 -0.71 -25.67
CA SER A 69 -7.44 -2.10 -25.78
C SER A 69 -7.66 -2.89 -24.49
N ILE A 70 -7.63 -2.20 -23.34
CA ILE A 70 -7.83 -2.77 -22.01
C ILE A 70 -9.30 -2.59 -21.59
N GLY A 71 -9.71 -1.34 -21.35
CA GLY A 71 -11.03 -0.96 -20.88
C GLY A 71 -11.28 -1.23 -19.38
N PRO A 72 -12.35 -0.63 -18.82
CA PRO A 72 -12.65 -0.69 -17.39
C PRO A 72 -12.87 -2.12 -16.88
N ASP A 73 -13.63 -2.93 -17.61
CA ASP A 73 -14.03 -4.28 -17.17
C ASP A 73 -12.82 -5.21 -16.96
N ARG A 74 -11.74 -5.05 -17.74
CA ARG A 74 -10.54 -5.86 -17.55
C ARG A 74 -9.74 -5.38 -16.35
N VAL A 75 -9.61 -4.07 -16.17
CA VAL A 75 -8.93 -3.49 -15.01
C VAL A 75 -9.62 -3.90 -13.72
N GLU A 76 -10.94 -3.78 -13.66
CA GLU A 76 -11.75 -4.16 -12.49
C GLU A 76 -11.57 -5.63 -12.12
N ARG A 77 -11.61 -6.54 -13.10
CA ARG A 77 -11.39 -7.98 -12.85
C ARG A 77 -10.03 -8.28 -12.20
N ILE A 78 -8.96 -7.63 -12.64
CA ILE A 78 -7.63 -7.83 -12.06
C ILE A 78 -7.55 -7.21 -10.67
N LEU A 79 -8.09 -6.01 -10.48
CA LEU A 79 -8.13 -5.34 -9.18
C LEU A 79 -8.93 -6.14 -8.16
N ASP A 80 -10.10 -6.68 -8.53
CA ASP A 80 -10.92 -7.53 -7.64
C ASP A 80 -10.17 -8.78 -7.21
N ALA A 81 -9.51 -9.47 -8.17
CA ALA A 81 -8.72 -10.65 -7.87
C ALA A 81 -7.52 -10.33 -6.97
N ALA A 82 -6.80 -9.24 -7.24
CA ALA A 82 -5.69 -8.81 -6.42
C ALA A 82 -6.16 -8.39 -5.00
N HIS A 83 -7.29 -7.68 -4.90
CA HIS A 83 -7.85 -7.29 -3.61
C HIS A 83 -8.35 -8.47 -2.78
N ALA A 84 -8.87 -9.53 -3.41
CA ALA A 84 -9.21 -10.77 -2.70
C ALA A 84 -7.99 -11.44 -2.04
N LEU A 85 -6.80 -11.21 -2.58
CA LEU A 85 -5.53 -11.75 -2.08
C LEU A 85 -4.69 -10.74 -1.27
N ARG A 86 -5.19 -9.52 -1.04
CA ARG A 86 -4.42 -8.40 -0.47
C ARG A 86 -3.76 -8.66 0.88
N PHE A 87 -4.29 -9.60 1.65
CA PHE A 87 -3.78 -9.96 2.98
C PHE A 87 -2.80 -11.13 2.97
N GLN A 88 -2.56 -11.74 1.81
CA GLN A 88 -1.57 -12.80 1.60
C GLN A 88 -0.22 -12.15 1.23
N ILE A 89 0.22 -11.22 2.07
CA ILE A 89 1.48 -10.49 1.97
C ILE A 89 2.28 -10.65 3.27
N PRO A 90 3.62 -10.49 3.23
CA PRO A 90 4.45 -10.69 4.40
C PRO A 90 4.09 -9.67 5.49
N ARG A 91 3.92 -10.17 6.72
CA ARG A 91 3.61 -9.34 7.89
C ARG A 91 4.76 -8.40 8.28
N ASN A 92 5.98 -8.78 7.93
CA ASN A 92 7.21 -8.10 8.31
C ASN A 92 7.81 -7.33 7.12
N GLY A 93 7.01 -6.51 6.43
CA GLY A 93 7.44 -5.72 5.28
C GLY A 93 7.78 -6.57 4.05
N ALA A 94 7.85 -5.92 2.88
CA ALA A 94 8.34 -6.59 1.68
C ALA A 94 9.79 -7.01 1.90
N GLY A 95 10.04 -8.31 1.98
CA GLY A 95 11.38 -8.86 1.78
C GLY A 95 11.98 -8.24 0.52
N ALA A 96 13.27 -7.91 0.57
CA ALA A 96 13.98 -7.23 -0.52
C ALA A 96 13.57 -7.83 -1.87
N ALA A 97 13.13 -6.97 -2.81
CA ALA A 97 12.70 -7.36 -4.14
C ALA A 97 13.70 -8.36 -4.72
N ALA A 98 13.29 -9.62 -4.79
CA ALA A 98 14.16 -10.71 -5.17
C ALA A 98 14.53 -10.49 -6.63
N GLY A 99 15.80 -10.18 -6.89
CA GLY A 99 16.30 -10.04 -8.26
C GLY A 99 15.97 -11.32 -9.03
N ARG A 100 15.32 -11.19 -10.21
CA ARG A 100 14.86 -12.26 -11.11
C ARG A 100 15.45 -13.64 -10.77
N HIS A 101 14.82 -14.38 -9.87
CA HIS A 101 15.26 -15.72 -9.51
C HIS A 101 15.01 -16.67 -10.70
N LYS A 102 15.99 -17.52 -11.01
CA LYS A 102 16.00 -18.35 -12.23
C LYS A 102 15.20 -19.65 -12.10
N SER A 103 14.64 -19.98 -10.94
CA SER A 103 13.86 -21.21 -10.74
C SER A 103 12.57 -20.97 -9.95
N ARG A 104 11.51 -21.72 -10.31
CA ARG A 104 10.19 -21.65 -9.65
C ARG A 104 10.23 -22.13 -8.20
N VAL A 105 11.22 -22.95 -7.84
CA VAL A 105 11.41 -23.47 -6.49
C VAL A 105 11.99 -22.38 -5.58
N ASP A 106 12.99 -21.64 -6.05
CA ASP A 106 13.53 -20.50 -5.29
C ASP A 106 12.46 -19.43 -5.04
N ALA A 107 11.60 -19.16 -6.04
CA ALA A 107 10.52 -18.19 -5.89
C ALA A 107 9.49 -18.60 -4.81
N LEU A 108 9.18 -19.91 -4.68
CA LEU A 108 8.28 -20.40 -3.63
C LEU A 108 8.90 -20.27 -2.23
N GLU A 109 10.23 -20.44 -2.12
CA GLU A 109 10.93 -20.23 -0.86
C GLU A 109 11.01 -18.75 -0.47
N HIS A 110 11.13 -17.83 -1.44
CA HIS A 110 11.21 -16.40 -1.19
C HIS A 110 9.85 -15.74 -0.90
N HIS A 111 8.77 -16.26 -1.48
CA HIS A 111 7.42 -15.70 -1.38
C HIS A 111 6.46 -16.54 -0.53
N GLN A 112 6.95 -17.21 0.52
CA GLN A 112 6.12 -18.08 1.37
C GLN A 112 4.85 -17.39 1.89
N ASP A 113 4.97 -16.10 2.22
CA ASP A 113 3.87 -15.27 2.72
C ASP A 113 3.45 -14.16 1.73
N ASP A 114 3.98 -14.14 0.50
CA ASP A 114 3.76 -13.07 -0.49
C ASP A 114 3.15 -13.59 -1.79
N LEU A 115 1.86 -13.93 -1.73
CA LEU A 115 1.18 -14.50 -2.89
C LEU A 115 1.06 -13.49 -4.04
N LEU A 116 0.87 -12.20 -3.73
CA LEU A 116 0.84 -11.14 -4.74
C LEU A 116 2.21 -10.96 -5.40
N GLY A 117 3.30 -10.97 -4.63
CA GLY A 117 4.67 -10.91 -5.14
C GLY A 117 5.00 -12.11 -6.03
N PHE A 118 4.61 -13.31 -5.61
CA PHE A 118 4.76 -14.53 -6.40
C PHE A 118 4.01 -14.44 -7.75
N LEU A 119 2.74 -14.00 -7.74
CA LEU A 119 1.94 -13.84 -8.96
C LEU A 119 2.52 -12.75 -9.86
N ALA A 120 2.99 -11.65 -9.28
CA ALA A 120 3.63 -10.57 -10.03
C ALA A 120 4.98 -10.97 -10.64
N GLU A 121 5.65 -12.01 -10.16
CA GLU A 121 6.92 -12.49 -10.72
C GLU A 121 6.73 -13.68 -11.67
N GLN A 122 5.98 -14.69 -11.26
CA GLN A 122 5.85 -15.98 -11.93
C GLN A 122 4.55 -16.12 -12.72
N GLY A 123 3.59 -15.22 -12.53
CA GLY A 123 2.32 -15.25 -13.25
C GLY A 123 2.48 -14.91 -14.73
N ASP A 124 1.67 -15.59 -15.54
CA ASP A 124 1.48 -15.28 -16.96
C ASP A 124 0.55 -14.07 -17.08
N LEU A 125 1.10 -12.90 -16.74
CA LEU A 125 0.42 -11.61 -16.71
C LEU A 125 1.05 -10.69 -17.73
N LEU A 126 0.20 -9.94 -18.44
CA LEU A 126 0.62 -8.81 -19.25
C LEU A 126 1.25 -7.74 -18.37
N ASP A 127 2.07 -6.87 -18.95
CA ASP A 127 2.80 -5.84 -18.20
C ASP A 127 1.86 -4.94 -17.38
N TRP A 128 0.71 -4.57 -17.94
CA TRP A 128 -0.28 -3.74 -17.24
C TRP A 128 -1.00 -4.51 -16.12
N GLU A 129 -1.26 -5.81 -16.28
CA GLU A 129 -1.89 -6.64 -15.25
C GLU A 129 -0.94 -6.83 -14.07
N ARG A 130 0.33 -7.10 -14.37
CA ARG A 130 1.42 -7.20 -13.39
C ARG A 130 1.58 -5.89 -12.61
N ASP A 131 1.45 -4.76 -13.29
CA ASP A 131 1.50 -3.45 -12.66
C ASP A 131 0.35 -3.23 -11.67
N LEU A 132 -0.88 -3.61 -12.03
CA LEU A 132 -2.03 -3.55 -11.12
C LEU A 132 -1.83 -4.44 -9.88
N VAL A 133 -1.30 -5.65 -10.05
CA VAL A 133 -0.99 -6.55 -8.93
C VAL A 133 0.05 -5.91 -8.00
N ASN A 134 1.09 -5.29 -8.55
CA ASN A 134 2.10 -4.58 -7.76
C ASN A 134 1.53 -3.35 -7.03
N ILE A 135 0.62 -2.59 -7.66
CA ILE A 135 -0.09 -1.48 -6.99
C ILE A 135 -0.79 -1.97 -5.74
N VAL A 136 -1.60 -3.04 -5.87
CA VAL A 136 -2.35 -3.59 -4.74
C VAL A 136 -1.41 -4.15 -3.68
N ARG A 137 -0.31 -4.80 -4.08
CA ARG A 137 0.70 -5.32 -3.15
C ARG A 137 1.35 -4.19 -2.35
N ASP A 138 1.83 -3.15 -3.00
CA ASP A 138 2.52 -2.01 -2.37
C ASP A 138 1.59 -1.25 -1.42
N GLU A 139 0.33 -1.04 -1.82
CA GLU A 139 -0.69 -0.46 -0.94
C GLU A 139 -0.97 -1.35 0.27
N SER A 140 -1.08 -2.66 0.06
CA SER A 140 -1.34 -3.62 1.14
C SER A 140 -0.20 -3.63 2.17
N ILE A 141 1.05 -3.57 1.70
CA ILE A 141 2.23 -3.47 2.58
C ILE A 141 2.20 -2.18 3.39
N TYR A 142 1.79 -1.06 2.78
CA TYR A 142 1.64 0.22 3.50
C TYR A 142 0.56 0.15 4.60
N PHE A 143 -0.58 -0.49 4.32
CA PHE A 143 -1.71 -0.54 5.26
C PHE A 143 -1.58 -1.65 6.30
N MET A 144 -0.75 -2.68 6.08
CA MET A 144 -0.63 -3.82 6.99
C MET A 144 -0.29 -3.41 8.44
N PRO A 145 0.67 -2.51 8.70
CA PRO A 145 0.97 -2.05 10.05
C PRO A 145 -0.19 -1.28 10.71
N GLN A 146 -1.10 -0.67 9.94
CA GLN A 146 -2.28 0.04 10.48
C GLN A 146 -3.37 -0.91 10.95
N ILE A 147 -3.41 -2.13 10.42
CA ILE A 147 -4.42 -3.15 10.78
C ILE A 147 -4.01 -3.88 12.06
N GLU A 148 -2.71 -4.01 12.32
CA GLU A 148 -2.17 -4.74 13.48
C GLU A 148 -2.16 -3.93 14.79
N THR A 149 -2.55 -2.65 14.77
CA THR A 149 -2.41 -1.71 15.88
C THR A 149 -3.74 -1.11 16.29
#